data_AF-A0A6L9KTV2-F1
#
_entry.id   AF-A0A6L9KTV2-F1
#
_cell.length_a   1.000
_cell.length_b   1.000
_cell.length_c   1.000
_cell.angle_alpha   90.00
_cell.angle_beta   90.00
_cell.angle_gamma   90.00
#
_symmetry.space_group_name_H-M   'P 1'
#
loop_
_entity.id
_entity.type
_entity.pdbx_description
1 polymer ?
#
loop_
_entity_poly.entity_id
_entity_poly.type
_entity_poly.pdbx_seq_one_letter_code
_entity_poly.pdbx_strand_id
1 'polypeptide(L)'
;MSHDTRKDWIDRDHPDLSLTDQCHLAGISRAVTYYQPVAPSGEEVRLRHRIDEIYTCWPFYGSRRIAAVLRQEGLPVGRDRVRTAMRAMGIEGIHPGPNLSKRALAHKIYPYLLRNVAAQYPHHIWGIDITYIRLRQGWMYLVAIIDWYSRYVISWEVDQTLEMPFVLSCVDRALEMDTPEIWNSDQGSHFTSDSYLDRLKYRKVQISMDGKGRAIDNIFTERLWRSLKWEEVY
;
A
#
# COMPACT_ATOMS: atom_id res chain seq x y z
N MET A 1 -26.19 -15.91 -10.81
CA MET A 1 -27.59 -15.44 -10.61
C MET A 1 -27.64 -14.66 -9.31
N SER A 2 -28.09 -13.40 -9.34
CA SER A 2 -28.18 -12.56 -8.14
C SER A 2 -29.40 -12.92 -7.27
N HIS A 3 -29.41 -12.45 -6.03
CA HIS A 3 -30.58 -12.60 -5.14
C HIS A 3 -31.83 -11.88 -5.69
N ASP A 4 -31.67 -10.76 -6.38
CA ASP A 4 -32.79 -10.01 -6.97
C ASP A 4 -33.48 -10.83 -8.08
N THR A 5 -32.72 -11.49 -8.96
CA THR A 5 -33.31 -12.35 -10.01
C THR A 5 -34.08 -13.54 -9.44
N ARG A 6 -33.65 -14.06 -8.28
CA ARG A 6 -34.34 -15.17 -7.60
C ARG A 6 -35.59 -14.72 -6.84
N LYS A 7 -35.67 -13.45 -6.47
CA LYS A 7 -36.85 -12.85 -5.83
C LYS A 7 -38.03 -12.76 -6.80
N ASP A 8 -37.75 -12.53 -8.09
CA ASP A 8 -38.75 -12.49 -9.15
C ASP A 8 -39.43 -13.86 -9.41
N TRP A 9 -38.87 -14.95 -8.87
CA TRP A 9 -39.45 -16.29 -8.96
C TRP A 9 -40.50 -16.58 -7.88
N ILE A 10 -40.67 -15.67 -6.91
CA ILE A 10 -41.60 -15.83 -5.81
C ILE A 10 -42.97 -15.28 -6.22
N ASP A 11 -43.97 -16.16 -6.25
CA ASP A 11 -45.37 -15.82 -6.48
C ASP A 11 -46.16 -15.95 -5.17
N ARG A 12 -46.62 -14.81 -4.65
CA ARG A 12 -47.34 -14.76 -3.37
C ARG A 12 -48.73 -15.40 -3.43
N ASP A 13 -49.31 -15.48 -4.63
CA ASP A 13 -50.65 -15.99 -4.87
C ASP A 13 -50.62 -17.42 -5.43
N HIS A 14 -49.45 -18.09 -5.38
CA HIS A 14 -49.30 -19.44 -5.89
C HIS A 14 -50.23 -20.43 -5.14
N PRO A 15 -51.06 -21.20 -5.86
CA PRO A 15 -52.13 -21.98 -5.24
C PRO A 15 -51.61 -23.14 -4.37
N ASP A 16 -50.48 -23.74 -4.75
CA ASP A 16 -50.02 -25.01 -4.14
C ASP A 16 -48.73 -24.92 -3.33
N LEU A 17 -48.02 -23.79 -3.35
CA LEU A 17 -46.69 -23.66 -2.74
C LEU A 17 -46.67 -22.52 -1.74
N SER A 18 -46.33 -22.83 -0.49
CA SER A 18 -46.18 -21.80 0.54
C SER A 18 -45.00 -20.88 0.22
N LEU A 19 -45.08 -19.62 0.65
CA LEU A 19 -43.97 -18.66 0.50
C LEU A 19 -42.64 -19.19 1.07
N THR A 20 -42.71 -20.02 2.11
CA THR A 20 -41.54 -20.67 2.73
C THR A 20 -40.90 -21.68 1.77
N ASP A 21 -41.71 -22.52 1.13
CA ASP A 21 -41.24 -23.54 0.18
C ASP A 21 -40.67 -22.90 -1.07
N GLN A 22 -41.33 -21.85 -1.58
CA GLN A 22 -40.82 -21.07 -2.71
C GLN A 22 -39.46 -20.42 -2.40
N CYS A 23 -39.30 -19.83 -1.21
CA CYS A 23 -38.02 -19.26 -0.77
C CYS A 23 -36.92 -20.32 -0.64
N HIS A 24 -37.28 -21.50 -0.12
CA HIS A 24 -36.36 -22.63 0.00
C HIS A 24 -35.90 -23.14 -1.38
N LEU A 25 -36.84 -23.33 -2.32
CA LEU A 25 -36.58 -23.75 -3.69
C LEU A 25 -35.76 -22.72 -4.47
N ALA A 26 -36.03 -21.42 -4.28
CA ALA A 26 -35.28 -20.33 -4.89
C ALA A 26 -33.92 -20.08 -4.21
N GLY A 27 -33.66 -20.71 -3.05
CA GLY A 27 -32.41 -20.54 -2.30
C GLY A 27 -32.22 -19.12 -1.75
N ILE A 28 -33.30 -18.46 -1.33
CA ILE A 28 -33.28 -17.11 -0.73
C ILE A 28 -33.98 -17.12 0.64
N SER A 29 -33.58 -16.20 1.53
CA SER A 29 -34.26 -16.09 2.83
C SER A 29 -35.61 -15.39 2.66
N ARG A 30 -36.59 -15.80 3.47
CA ARG A 30 -37.93 -15.20 3.48
C ARG A 30 -37.90 -13.68 3.72
N ALA A 31 -36.94 -13.16 4.49
CA ALA A 31 -36.80 -11.72 4.75
C ALA A 31 -36.53 -10.91 3.47
N VAL A 32 -35.84 -11.49 2.48
CA VAL A 32 -35.54 -10.84 1.19
C VAL A 32 -36.81 -10.54 0.40
N THR A 33 -37.85 -11.37 0.56
CA THR A 33 -39.15 -11.18 -0.12
C THR A 33 -39.93 -9.95 0.38
N TYR A 34 -39.67 -9.51 1.61
CA TYR A 34 -40.29 -8.32 2.21
C TYR A 34 -39.44 -7.07 2.06
N TYR A 35 -38.13 -7.21 1.81
CA TYR A 35 -37.22 -6.09 1.64
C TYR A 35 -37.61 -5.26 0.41
N GLN A 36 -37.87 -3.98 0.59
CA GLN A 36 -38.03 -3.03 -0.52
C GLN A 36 -36.77 -2.18 -0.61
N PRO A 37 -36.12 -2.09 -1.79
CA PRO A 37 -34.96 -1.22 -1.98
C PRO A 37 -35.36 0.22 -1.69
N VAL A 38 -34.71 0.84 -0.71
CA VAL A 38 -34.86 2.26 -0.45
C VAL A 38 -33.89 3.02 -1.35
N ALA A 39 -34.41 3.98 -2.11
CA ALA A 39 -33.56 4.85 -2.92
C ALA A 39 -32.57 5.60 -2.02
N PRO A 40 -31.32 5.80 -2.47
CA PRO A 40 -30.34 6.53 -1.68
C PRO A 40 -30.84 7.95 -1.41
N SER A 41 -30.61 8.43 -0.19
CA SER A 41 -31.00 9.79 0.17
C SER A 41 -30.21 10.81 -0.67
N GLY A 42 -30.74 12.03 -0.84
CA GLY A 42 -30.01 13.09 -1.55
C GLY A 42 -28.63 13.40 -0.94
N GLU A 43 -28.47 13.19 0.37
CA GLU A 43 -27.17 13.30 1.05
C GLU A 43 -26.22 12.16 0.65
N GLU A 44 -26.72 10.93 0.55
CA GLU A 44 -25.92 9.78 0.11
C GLU A 44 -25.49 9.91 -1.35
N VAL A 45 -26.38 10.41 -2.22
CA VAL A 45 -26.06 10.71 -3.62
C VAL A 45 -24.95 11.77 -3.71
N ARG A 46 -25.08 12.89 -2.98
CA ARG A 46 -24.04 13.94 -2.93
C ARG A 46 -22.70 13.40 -2.43
N LEU A 47 -22.72 12.56 -1.40
CA LEU A 47 -21.52 11.93 -0.87
C LEU A 47 -20.84 11.04 -1.93
N ARG A 48 -21.62 10.21 -2.64
CA ARG A 48 -21.08 9.33 -3.69
C ARG A 48 -20.49 10.13 -4.85
N HIS A 49 -21.15 11.21 -5.29
CA HIS A 49 -20.59 12.12 -6.30
C HIS A 49 -19.27 12.73 -5.84
N ARG A 50 -19.19 13.22 -4.60
CA ARG A 50 -17.94 13.80 -4.11
C ARG A 50 -16.82 12.76 -3.99
N ILE A 51 -17.15 11.54 -3.56
CA ILE A 51 -16.21 10.42 -3.55
C ILE A 51 -15.71 10.11 -4.96
N ASP A 52 -16.61 10.12 -5.95
CA ASP A 52 -16.28 9.88 -7.37
C ASP A 52 -15.34 10.94 -7.93
N GLU A 53 -15.60 12.22 -7.65
CA GLU A 53 -14.73 13.35 -8.04
C GLU A 53 -13.33 13.20 -7.42
N ILE A 54 -13.25 12.94 -6.10
CA ILE A 54 -11.98 12.72 -5.40
C ILE A 54 -11.24 11.51 -5.99
N TYR A 55 -11.96 10.41 -6.25
CA TYR A 55 -11.36 9.19 -6.81
C TYR A 55 -10.91 9.39 -8.27
N THR A 56 -11.63 10.19 -9.06
CA THR A 56 -11.25 10.52 -10.43
C THR A 56 -9.97 11.34 -10.47
N CYS A 57 -9.80 12.27 -9.53
CA CYS A 57 -8.55 13.01 -9.37
C CYS A 57 -7.42 12.13 -8.82
N TRP A 58 -7.72 11.21 -7.91
CA TRP A 58 -6.75 10.41 -7.17
C TRP A 58 -7.21 8.94 -7.03
N PRO A 59 -7.12 8.12 -8.10
CA PRO A 59 -7.69 6.76 -8.14
C PRO A 59 -7.01 5.76 -7.20
N PHE A 60 -5.93 6.17 -6.54
CA PHE A 60 -5.19 5.43 -5.54
C PHE A 60 -5.63 5.75 -4.10
N TYR A 61 -6.49 6.75 -3.90
CA TYR A 61 -7.05 7.05 -2.58
C TYR A 61 -8.05 5.97 -2.16
N GLY A 62 -7.66 5.19 -1.16
CA GLY A 62 -8.58 4.33 -0.43
C GLY A 62 -9.47 5.10 0.56
N SER A 63 -10.47 4.40 1.10
CA SER A 63 -11.47 4.94 2.05
C SER A 63 -10.93 5.81 3.20
N ARG A 64 -9.71 5.56 3.68
CA ARG A 64 -9.09 6.37 4.75
C ARG A 64 -8.73 7.78 4.28
N ARG A 65 -8.12 7.91 3.10
CA ARG A 65 -7.67 9.20 2.54
C ARG A 65 -8.87 10.02 2.09
N ILE A 66 -9.80 9.40 1.38
CA ILE A 66 -11.06 10.05 0.98
C ILE A 66 -11.83 10.56 2.21
N ALA A 67 -11.93 9.79 3.29
CA ALA A 67 -12.57 10.26 4.53
C ALA A 67 -11.83 11.44 5.19
N ALA A 68 -10.50 11.53 5.04
CA ALA A 68 -9.73 12.66 5.56
C ALA A 68 -9.95 13.93 4.74
N VAL A 69 -9.98 13.82 3.41
CA VAL A 69 -10.29 14.93 2.48
C VAL A 69 -11.70 15.46 2.75
N LEU A 70 -12.70 14.58 2.81
CA LEU A 70 -14.08 14.98 3.11
C LEU A 70 -14.18 15.72 4.47
N ARG A 71 -13.46 15.26 5.50
CA ARG A 71 -13.42 15.96 6.80
C ARG A 71 -12.80 17.34 6.72
N GLN A 72 -11.74 17.51 5.92
CA GLN A 72 -11.13 18.84 5.68
C GLN A 72 -12.08 19.78 4.94
N GLU A 73 -12.93 19.23 4.07
CA GLU A 73 -13.99 19.96 3.34
C GLU A 73 -15.24 20.25 4.21
N GLY A 74 -15.20 19.93 5.51
CA GLY A 74 -16.32 20.18 6.42
C GLY A 74 -17.43 19.11 6.38
N LEU A 75 -17.20 17.97 5.71
CA LEU A 75 -18.10 16.82 5.69
C LEU A 75 -17.62 15.77 6.70
N PRO A 76 -18.21 15.67 7.91
CA PRO A 76 -17.74 14.75 8.96
C PRO A 76 -18.16 13.30 8.68
N VAL A 77 -17.54 12.68 7.67
CA VAL A 77 -17.84 11.30 7.26
C VAL A 77 -16.78 10.34 7.79
N GLY A 78 -17.24 9.24 8.39
CA GLY A 78 -16.39 8.16 8.88
C GLY A 78 -15.82 7.30 7.75
N ARG A 79 -14.64 6.70 7.98
CA ARG A 79 -13.97 5.79 7.04
C ARG A 79 -14.89 4.66 6.55
N ASP A 80 -15.70 4.11 7.44
CA ASP A 80 -16.55 2.97 7.13
C ASP A 80 -17.67 3.33 6.16
N ARG A 81 -18.25 4.53 6.31
CA ARG A 81 -19.26 5.04 5.39
C ARG A 81 -18.68 5.28 4.00
N VAL A 82 -17.46 5.85 3.92
CA VAL A 82 -16.73 5.99 2.65
C VAL A 82 -16.41 4.63 2.02
N ARG A 83 -15.95 3.66 2.82
CA ARG A 83 -15.67 2.30 2.35
C ARG A 83 -16.91 1.61 1.79
N THR A 84 -18.06 1.74 2.45
CA THR A 84 -19.34 1.19 1.96
C THR A 84 -19.76 1.84 0.65
N ALA A 85 -19.63 3.18 0.54
CA ALA A 85 -19.92 3.90 -0.69
C ALA A 85 -19.00 3.47 -1.85
N MET A 86 -17.69 3.43 -1.64
CA MET A 86 -16.71 2.96 -2.63
C MET A 86 -17.03 1.54 -3.12
N ARG A 87 -17.37 0.61 -2.21
CA ARG A 87 -17.79 -0.75 -2.56
C ARG A 87 -19.08 -0.77 -3.39
N ALA A 88 -20.07 0.02 -3.03
CA ALA A 88 -21.32 0.13 -3.79
C ALA A 88 -21.11 0.71 -5.19
N MET A 89 -20.10 1.56 -5.36
CA MET A 89 -19.67 2.14 -6.64
C MET A 89 -18.73 1.24 -7.44
N GLY A 90 -18.25 0.14 -6.86
CA GLY A 90 -17.30 -0.77 -7.51
C GLY A 90 -15.88 -0.21 -7.65
N ILE A 91 -15.50 0.77 -6.84
CA ILE A 91 -14.17 1.41 -6.88
C ILE A 91 -13.33 1.02 -5.66
N GLU A 92 -12.03 0.84 -5.88
CA GLU A 92 -11.04 0.58 -4.84
C GLU A 92 -9.72 1.28 -5.18
N GLY A 93 -8.91 1.61 -4.15
CA GLY A 93 -7.64 2.29 -4.39
C GLY A 93 -6.70 1.41 -5.19
N ILE A 94 -6.27 1.89 -6.36
CA ILE A 94 -5.35 1.16 -7.25
C ILE A 94 -3.94 1.09 -6.63
N HIS A 95 -3.31 -0.09 -6.69
CA HIS A 95 -1.93 -0.32 -6.24
C HIS A 95 -1.15 -1.29 -7.18
N PRO A 96 0.18 -1.23 -7.30
CA PRO A 96 0.95 -2.05 -8.23
C PRO A 96 1.21 -3.45 -7.65
N GLY A 97 1.41 -4.45 -8.52
CA GLY A 97 1.77 -5.82 -8.13
C GLY A 97 3.26 -6.02 -7.78
N PRO A 98 3.65 -7.24 -7.33
CA PRO A 98 4.99 -7.51 -6.75
C PRO A 98 6.16 -7.50 -7.75
N ASN A 99 7.36 -7.31 -7.17
CA ASN A 99 8.59 -6.75 -7.74
C ASN A 99 9.41 -7.69 -8.66
N LEU A 100 10.24 -7.10 -9.56
CA LEU A 100 10.93 -7.74 -10.69
C LEU A 100 12.45 -8.02 -10.50
N SER A 101 13.06 -7.66 -9.37
CA SER A 101 14.52 -7.85 -9.18
C SER A 101 14.86 -9.31 -8.83
N LYS A 102 15.79 -9.91 -9.58
CA LYS A 102 16.31 -11.28 -9.32
C LYS A 102 17.69 -11.21 -8.66
N ARG A 103 17.89 -12.08 -7.66
CA ARG A 103 19.14 -12.25 -6.90
C ARG A 103 20.31 -12.66 -7.80
N ALA A 104 21.50 -12.09 -7.53
CA ALA A 104 22.78 -12.63 -7.99
C ALA A 104 23.33 -13.65 -6.97
N LEU A 105 23.58 -14.90 -7.40
CA LEU A 105 23.87 -16.05 -6.53
C LEU A 105 25.23 -16.00 -5.81
N ALA A 106 26.17 -15.18 -6.28
CA ALA A 106 27.55 -15.16 -5.81
C ALA A 106 27.81 -14.26 -4.58
N HIS A 107 26.86 -13.40 -4.21
CA HIS A 107 27.11 -12.37 -3.21
C HIS A 107 26.84 -12.83 -1.76
N LYS A 108 27.60 -12.24 -0.83
CA LYS A 108 27.48 -12.51 0.61
C LYS A 108 26.17 -11.96 1.17
N ILE A 109 25.40 -12.83 1.83
CA ILE A 109 24.16 -12.47 2.51
C ILE A 109 24.43 -12.33 4.02
N TYR A 110 23.87 -11.29 4.62
CA TYR A 110 23.96 -11.03 6.06
C TYR A 110 22.71 -11.54 6.78
N PRO A 111 22.83 -11.94 8.06
CA PRO A 111 21.68 -12.39 8.84
C PRO A 111 20.67 -11.25 9.03
N TYR A 112 19.40 -11.62 9.17
CA TYR A 112 18.35 -10.68 9.51
C TYR A 112 18.39 -10.36 11.01
N LEU A 113 18.66 -9.11 11.38
CA LEU A 113 18.89 -8.71 12.77
C LEU A 113 17.63 -8.17 13.46
N LEU A 114 16.59 -7.81 12.71
CA LEU A 114 15.48 -7.02 13.24
C LEU A 114 14.33 -7.86 13.82
N ARG A 115 14.55 -9.16 14.05
CA ARG A 115 13.53 -10.02 14.68
C ARG A 115 13.27 -9.55 16.12
N ASN A 116 12.04 -9.12 16.39
CA ASN A 116 11.63 -8.57 17.69
C ASN A 116 12.42 -7.31 18.11
N VAL A 117 13.00 -6.59 17.15
CA VAL A 117 13.69 -5.32 17.41
C VAL A 117 12.76 -4.18 16.99
N ALA A 118 12.44 -3.30 17.94
CA ALA A 118 11.76 -2.05 17.64
C ALA A 118 12.79 -0.93 17.43
N ALA A 119 12.52 0.01 16.54
CA ALA A 119 13.30 1.25 16.46
C ALA A 119 13.01 2.10 17.71
N GLN A 120 14.01 2.35 18.57
CA GLN A 120 13.81 2.95 19.91
C GLN A 120 14.22 4.42 19.99
N TYR A 121 15.15 4.87 19.14
CA TYR A 121 15.70 6.23 19.12
C TYR A 121 16.19 6.57 17.70
N PRO A 122 16.39 7.86 17.37
CA PRO A 122 16.95 8.27 16.09
C PRO A 122 18.29 7.59 15.83
N HIS A 123 18.55 7.18 14.59
CA HIS A 123 19.76 6.49 14.14
C HIS A 123 19.93 5.06 14.69
N HIS A 124 18.90 4.50 15.35
CA HIS A 124 18.94 3.09 15.74
C HIS A 124 18.93 2.16 14.51
N ILE A 125 17.95 2.33 13.63
CA ILE A 125 17.77 1.50 12.43
C ILE A 125 17.50 2.40 11.24
N TRP A 126 18.32 2.28 10.21
CA TRP A 126 18.05 2.85 8.89
C TRP A 126 17.65 1.76 7.91
N GLY A 127 16.64 2.03 7.10
CA GLY A 127 16.26 1.17 5.98
C GLY A 127 16.59 1.84 4.66
N ILE A 128 17.10 1.06 3.71
CA ILE A 128 17.30 1.48 2.33
C ILE A 128 16.44 0.63 1.39
N ASP A 129 15.86 1.24 0.38
CA ASP A 129 15.19 0.53 -0.70
C ASP A 129 15.29 1.30 -2.01
N ILE A 130 15.11 0.59 -3.13
CA ILE A 130 15.08 1.16 -4.48
C ILE A 130 13.71 0.92 -5.08
N THR A 131 13.17 1.94 -5.71
CA THR A 131 11.88 1.89 -6.35
C THR A 131 11.91 2.62 -7.69
N TYR A 132 11.06 2.25 -8.64
CA TYR A 132 10.89 3.04 -9.86
C TYR A 132 9.72 4.01 -9.74
N ILE A 133 9.88 5.20 -10.31
CA ILE A 133 8.86 6.23 -10.42
C ILE A 133 8.46 6.35 -11.88
N ARG A 134 7.18 6.12 -12.18
CA ARG A 134 6.63 6.29 -13.52
C ARG A 134 6.44 7.78 -13.83
N LEU A 135 6.99 8.24 -14.95
CA LEU A 135 6.75 9.58 -15.48
C LEU A 135 5.72 9.52 -16.62
N ARG A 136 5.26 10.67 -17.12
CA ARG A 136 4.39 10.70 -18.33
C ARG A 136 5.04 9.99 -19.52
N GLN A 137 6.34 10.18 -19.70
CA GLN A 137 7.16 9.52 -20.72
C GLN A 137 8.36 8.85 -20.04
N GLY A 138 8.34 7.52 -19.93
CA GLY A 138 9.41 6.75 -19.27
C GLY A 138 9.26 6.59 -17.75
N TRP A 139 10.36 6.25 -17.09
CA TRP A 139 10.46 6.06 -15.65
C TRP A 139 11.86 6.47 -15.16
N MET A 140 11.99 6.71 -13.86
CA MET A 140 13.27 6.88 -13.18
C MET A 140 13.35 5.90 -12.01
N TYR A 141 14.56 5.61 -11.55
CA TYR A 141 14.81 4.87 -10.31
C TYR A 141 15.10 5.86 -9.20
N LEU A 142 14.49 5.63 -8.04
CA LEU A 142 14.71 6.38 -6.81
C LEU A 142 15.22 5.40 -5.76
N VAL A 143 16.31 5.77 -5.11
CA VAL A 143 16.78 5.14 -3.87
C VAL A 143 16.51 6.09 -2.71
N ALA A 144 16.06 5.58 -1.58
CA ALA A 144 15.94 6.37 -0.36
C ALA A 144 16.39 5.59 0.87
N ILE A 145 16.95 6.34 1.82
CA ILE A 145 17.37 5.88 3.13
C ILE A 145 16.49 6.58 4.15
N ILE A 146 15.78 5.81 4.96
CA ILE A 146 14.84 6.31 5.96
C ILE A 146 15.22 5.83 7.36
N ASP A 147 15.14 6.74 8.32
CA ASP A 147 15.26 6.41 9.73
C ASP A 147 13.94 5.81 10.28
N TRP A 148 14.02 4.60 10.82
CA TRP A 148 12.84 3.86 11.26
C TRP A 148 12.27 4.33 12.60
N TYR A 149 12.92 5.23 13.33
CA TYR A 149 12.38 5.80 14.56
C TYR A 149 11.64 7.12 14.30
N SER A 150 12.25 8.02 13.54
CA SER A 150 11.74 9.36 13.24
C SER A 150 10.86 9.42 11.99
N ARG A 151 10.96 8.42 11.10
CA ARG A 151 10.42 8.46 9.72
C ARG A 151 11.07 9.51 8.83
N TYR A 152 12.18 10.10 9.25
CA TYR A 152 12.90 11.08 8.45
C TYR A 152 13.64 10.40 7.30
N VAL A 153 13.52 10.95 6.09
CA VAL A 153 14.33 10.51 4.93
C VAL A 153 15.70 11.14 5.07
N ILE A 154 16.69 10.32 5.40
CA ILE A 154 18.08 10.75 5.64
C ILE A 154 18.72 11.20 4.34
N SER A 155 18.55 10.41 3.28
CA SER A 155 19.16 10.65 1.98
C SER A 155 18.34 9.97 0.89
N TRP A 156 18.35 10.53 -0.31
CA TRP A 156 17.71 9.95 -1.49
C TRP A 156 18.43 10.39 -2.76
N GLU A 157 18.32 9.61 -3.83
CA GLU A 157 18.86 9.94 -5.16
C GLU A 157 18.00 9.36 -6.28
N VAL A 158 18.02 10.03 -7.43
CA VAL A 158 17.27 9.62 -8.62
C VAL A 158 18.20 9.43 -9.81
N ASP A 159 18.00 8.36 -10.57
CA ASP A 159 18.73 8.08 -11.80
C ASP A 159 17.81 7.50 -12.88
N GLN A 160 18.19 7.62 -14.15
CA GLN A 160 17.47 7.01 -15.28
C GLN A 160 17.78 5.52 -15.42
N THR A 161 18.91 5.09 -14.86
CA THR A 161 19.44 3.74 -14.92
C THR A 161 19.50 3.10 -13.54
N LEU A 162 19.32 1.79 -13.47
CA LEU A 162 19.42 1.04 -12.22
C LEU A 162 20.87 0.61 -11.97
N GLU A 163 21.81 1.54 -12.07
CA GLU A 163 23.24 1.28 -11.87
C GLU A 163 23.67 1.51 -10.42
N MET A 164 24.81 0.95 -10.01
CA MET A 164 25.33 1.13 -8.65
C MET A 164 25.70 2.57 -8.25
N PRO A 165 26.21 3.46 -9.13
CA PRO A 165 26.74 4.76 -8.71
C PRO A 165 25.76 5.62 -7.90
N PHE A 166 24.51 5.77 -8.34
CA PHE A 166 23.54 6.61 -7.63
C PHE A 166 23.17 6.05 -6.24
N VAL A 167 23.17 4.72 -6.10
CA VAL A 167 22.99 4.04 -4.81
C VAL A 167 24.16 4.36 -3.88
N LEU A 168 25.40 4.25 -4.38
CA LEU A 168 26.59 4.54 -3.59
C LEU A 168 26.65 6.01 -3.16
N SER A 169 26.32 6.95 -4.06
CA SER A 169 26.25 8.38 -3.72
C SER A 169 25.20 8.67 -2.64
N CYS A 170 24.03 8.03 -2.71
CA CYS A 170 23.00 8.14 -1.68
C CYS A 170 23.48 7.65 -0.30
N VAL A 171 24.17 6.51 -0.28
CA VAL A 171 24.75 5.90 0.93
C VAL A 171 25.86 6.77 1.51
N ASP A 172 26.78 7.25 0.68
CA ASP A 172 27.90 8.08 1.12
C ASP A 172 27.39 9.38 1.77
N ARG A 173 26.41 10.04 1.16
CA ARG A 173 25.78 11.24 1.74
C ARG A 173 25.07 10.97 3.06
N ALA A 174 24.39 9.84 3.18
CA ALA A 174 23.74 9.46 4.44
C ALA A 174 24.77 9.24 5.55
N LEU A 175 25.87 8.54 5.25
CA LEU A 175 26.95 8.23 6.19
C LEU A 175 27.84 9.45 6.54
N GLU A 176 27.79 10.51 5.73
CA GLU A 176 28.35 11.82 6.07
C GLU A 176 27.51 12.57 7.10
N MET A 177 26.18 12.39 7.08
CA MET A 177 25.28 13.04 8.04
C MET A 177 25.32 12.38 9.41
N ASP A 178 25.17 11.05 9.45
CA ASP A 178 25.23 10.27 10.70
C ASP A 178 25.53 8.79 10.38
N THR A 179 25.67 7.94 11.39
CA THR A 179 25.91 6.50 11.21
C THR A 179 24.93 5.70 12.07
N PRO A 180 24.08 4.85 11.49
CA PRO A 180 23.12 4.08 12.26
C PRO A 180 23.78 2.88 12.94
N GLU A 181 23.14 2.35 13.98
CA GLU A 181 23.58 1.08 14.57
C GLU A 181 23.32 -0.09 13.63
N ILE A 182 22.11 -0.15 13.06
CA ILE A 182 21.68 -1.21 12.13
C ILE A 182 21.28 -0.61 10.79
N TRP A 183 21.80 -1.19 9.72
CA TRP A 183 21.44 -0.88 8.34
C TRP A 183 20.68 -2.05 7.71
N ASN A 184 19.43 -1.82 7.32
CA ASN A 184 18.57 -2.85 6.76
C ASN A 184 18.31 -2.64 5.27
N SER A 185 18.44 -3.70 4.49
CA SER A 185 18.17 -3.72 3.06
C SER A 185 17.55 -5.05 2.63
N ASP A 186 17.02 -5.13 1.41
CA ASP A 186 16.70 -6.43 0.81
C ASP A 186 17.97 -7.19 0.36
N GLN A 187 17.80 -8.35 -0.27
CA GLN A 187 18.87 -9.20 -0.82
C GLN A 187 19.08 -8.99 -2.33
N GLY A 188 18.71 -7.82 -2.85
CA GLY A 188 18.93 -7.43 -4.24
C GLY A 188 20.41 -7.29 -4.58
N SER A 189 20.75 -7.43 -5.87
CA SER A 189 22.14 -7.40 -6.34
C SER A 189 22.92 -6.16 -5.87
N HIS A 190 22.26 -5.01 -5.81
CA HIS A 190 22.87 -3.75 -5.40
C HIS A 190 23.32 -3.78 -3.94
N PHE A 191 22.46 -4.24 -3.03
CA PHE A 191 22.75 -4.28 -1.60
C PHE A 191 23.62 -5.46 -1.19
N THR A 192 23.87 -6.39 -2.11
CA THR A 192 24.83 -7.47 -1.91
C THR A 192 26.19 -7.21 -2.57
N SER A 193 26.35 -6.09 -3.29
CA SER A 193 27.61 -5.71 -3.93
C SER A 193 28.71 -5.35 -2.92
N ASP A 194 29.96 -5.68 -3.24
CA ASP A 194 31.10 -5.39 -2.34
C ASP A 194 31.30 -3.88 -2.15
N SER A 195 31.14 -3.08 -3.21
CA SER A 195 31.29 -1.62 -3.15
C SER A 195 30.30 -0.96 -2.19
N TYR A 196 29.09 -1.50 -2.06
CA TYR A 196 28.09 -1.08 -1.08
C TYR A 196 28.45 -1.60 0.33
N LEU A 197 28.72 -2.90 0.45
CA LEU A 197 28.98 -3.53 1.75
C LEU A 197 30.24 -2.97 2.42
N ASP A 198 31.27 -2.64 1.66
CA ASP A 198 32.54 -2.14 2.19
C ASP A 198 32.39 -0.75 2.83
N ARG A 199 31.46 0.09 2.34
CA ARG A 199 31.12 1.38 2.98
C ARG A 199 30.52 1.17 4.37
N LEU A 200 29.59 0.23 4.49
CA LEU A 200 28.95 -0.09 5.76
C LEU A 200 29.94 -0.72 6.76
N LYS A 201 30.77 -1.65 6.28
CA LYS A 201 31.82 -2.28 7.09
C LYS A 201 32.85 -1.25 7.56
N TYR A 202 33.25 -0.32 6.70
CA TYR A 202 34.21 0.73 7.05
C TYR A 202 33.69 1.59 8.21
N ARG A 203 32.39 1.90 8.22
CA ARG A 203 31.70 2.60 9.32
C ARG A 203 31.29 1.70 10.49
N LYS A 204 31.63 0.41 10.46
CA LYS A 204 31.30 -0.60 11.49
C LYS A 204 29.79 -0.73 11.79
N VAL A 205 28.96 -0.47 10.79
CA VAL A 205 27.50 -0.60 10.89
C VAL A 205 27.11 -2.07 10.90
N GLN A 206 26.11 -2.44 11.70
CA GLN A 206 25.55 -3.79 11.68
C GLN A 206 24.66 -3.97 10.45
N ILE A 207 25.05 -4.86 9.55
CA ILE A 207 24.31 -5.11 8.31
C ILE A 207 23.23 -6.16 8.55
N SER A 208 21.98 -5.78 8.27
CA SER A 208 20.80 -6.65 8.30
C SER A 208 20.22 -6.78 6.90
N MET A 209 19.82 -8.00 6.50
CA MET A 209 19.19 -8.23 5.19
C MET A 209 17.88 -9.00 5.32
N ASP A 210 16.83 -8.50 4.68
CA ASP A 210 15.51 -9.12 4.67
C ASP A 210 15.55 -10.47 3.93
N GLY A 211 15.07 -11.53 4.57
CA GLY A 211 14.89 -12.83 3.93
C GLY A 211 13.66 -12.88 3.02
N LYS A 212 13.59 -13.86 2.12
CA LYS A 212 12.36 -14.13 1.33
C LYS A 212 11.14 -14.25 2.26
N GLY A 213 10.10 -13.47 1.98
CA GLY A 213 8.82 -13.48 2.72
C GLY A 213 8.78 -12.61 3.98
N ARG A 214 9.78 -11.75 4.21
CA ARG A 214 9.85 -10.86 5.40
C ARG A 214 9.54 -9.37 5.11
N ALA A 215 8.90 -9.07 3.98
CA ALA A 215 8.53 -7.71 3.59
C ALA A 215 7.71 -6.95 4.66
N ILE A 216 7.01 -7.67 5.53
CA ILE A 216 6.24 -7.12 6.66
C ILE A 216 7.11 -6.31 7.61
N ASP A 217 8.41 -6.55 7.70
CA ASP A 217 9.25 -5.79 8.62
C ASP A 217 9.73 -4.45 8.02
N ASN A 218 9.64 -4.28 6.69
CA ASN A 218 10.00 -3.04 6.00
C ASN A 218 8.82 -2.07 5.83
N ILE A 219 7.78 -2.17 6.68
CA ILE A 219 6.54 -1.38 6.63
C ILE A 219 6.80 0.13 6.50
N PHE A 220 7.85 0.65 7.11
CA PHE A 220 8.12 2.10 7.08
C PHE A 220 8.58 2.57 5.70
N THR A 221 9.43 1.80 5.04
CA THR A 221 9.90 2.09 3.69
C THR A 221 8.80 1.84 2.67
N GLU A 222 8.01 0.77 2.81
CA GLU A 222 6.81 0.57 1.99
C GLU A 222 5.81 1.72 2.14
N ARG A 223 5.63 2.22 3.37
CA ARG A 223 4.75 3.36 3.64
C ARG A 223 5.29 4.64 3.00
N LEU A 224 6.61 4.86 3.03
CA LEU A 224 7.26 5.98 2.34
C LEU A 224 6.95 5.93 0.84
N TRP A 225 7.17 4.78 0.19
CA TRP A 225 6.88 4.63 -1.24
C TRP A 225 5.43 4.82 -1.57
N ARG A 226 4.55 4.34 -0.70
CA ARG A 226 3.12 4.55 -0.89
C ARG A 226 2.79 6.05 -0.86
N SER A 227 3.33 6.80 0.10
CA SER A 227 3.10 8.25 0.15
C SER A 227 3.73 8.97 -1.04
N LEU A 228 5.00 8.74 -1.33
CA LEU A 228 5.68 9.42 -2.42
C LEU A 228 5.02 9.14 -3.79
N LYS A 229 4.91 7.86 -4.15
CA LYS A 229 4.45 7.50 -5.49
C LYS A 229 3.01 7.92 -5.69
N TRP A 230 2.15 7.59 -4.73
CA TRP A 230 0.73 7.83 -4.90
C TRP A 230 0.35 9.25 -4.59
N GLU A 231 0.89 9.88 -3.55
CA GLU A 231 0.36 11.16 -3.09
C GLU A 231 1.02 12.36 -3.78
N GLU A 232 2.27 12.21 -4.24
CA GLU A 232 3.07 13.32 -4.77
C GLU A 232 3.38 13.21 -6.26
N VAL A 233 3.45 11.99 -6.82
CA VAL A 233 3.89 11.80 -8.22
C VAL A 233 2.78 11.31 -9.16
N TYR A 234 2.00 10.32 -8.73
CA TYR A 234 0.95 9.69 -9.56
C TYR A 234 -0.40 10.40 -9.47
#